data_AF-A0A2G5V1C7-F1
#
_entry.id   AF-A0A2G5V1C7-F1
#
_cell.length_a   1.000
_cell.length_b   1.000
_cell.length_c   1.000
_cell.angle_alpha   90.00
_cell.angle_beta   90.00
_cell.angle_gamma   90.00
#
_symmetry.space_group_name_H-M   'P 1'
#
loop_
_entity.id
_entity.type
_entity.pdbx_description
1 polymer ?
#
loop_
_entity_poly.entity_id
_entity_poly.type
_entity_poly.pdbx_seq_one_letter_code
_entity_poly.pdbx_strand_id
1 'polypeptide(L)'
;MISDHERRNIDYLNSSFMPFWRRTAFVYKCELGFSLLILICAFAELIVYDCYVIFLLLLIASFVFILLFLEFYFGSVYNCAALLHLHTLSAGFMSFVCWLSVLVPIFFGESIYIASRSVVHVIYKYYGCLVIFGSLLVTFAVASFTRRKEIKAVELSHVDYLKRLMKTTSGVAADVQREARDFHLKPRDIHSFS
;
A
#
# COMPACT_ATOMS: atom_id res chain seq x y z
N MET A 1 -20.27 32.11 5.05
CA MET A 1 -20.41 31.87 3.60
C MET A 1 -19.06 31.34 3.14
N ILE A 2 -18.95 30.05 2.83
CA ILE A 2 -17.68 29.43 2.43
C ILE A 2 -17.21 30.13 1.16
N SER A 3 -15.97 30.61 1.15
CA SER A 3 -15.43 31.30 -0.03
C SER A 3 -15.33 30.32 -1.20
N ASP A 4 -15.51 30.78 -2.45
CA ASP A 4 -15.37 29.93 -3.64
C ASP A 4 -14.00 29.24 -3.74
N HIS A 5 -13.00 29.77 -3.03
CA HIS A 5 -11.66 29.21 -2.93
C HIS A 5 -11.59 28.00 -1.98
N GLU A 6 -12.32 28.01 -0.87
CA GLU A 6 -12.46 26.88 0.06
C GLU A 6 -13.29 25.75 -0.56
N ARG A 7 -14.37 26.09 -1.27
CA ARG A 7 -15.19 25.10 -1.99
C ARG A 7 -14.37 24.32 -3.02
N ARG A 8 -13.54 25.03 -3.78
CA ARG A 8 -12.60 24.42 -4.75
C ARG A 8 -11.59 23.49 -4.09
N ASN A 9 -11.07 23.83 -2.91
CA ASN A 9 -10.13 22.97 -2.18
C ASN A 9 -10.80 21.72 -1.63
N ILE A 10 -12.04 21.82 -1.13
CA ILE A 10 -12.83 20.67 -0.66
C ILE A 10 -13.17 19.73 -1.83
N ASP A 11 -13.54 20.27 -2.99
CA ASP A 11 -13.79 19.48 -4.20
C ASP A 11 -12.50 18.84 -4.75
N TYR A 12 -11.35 19.52 -4.65
CA TYR A 12 -10.05 18.94 -4.99
C TYR A 12 -9.66 17.79 -4.07
N LEU A 13 -9.91 17.94 -2.77
CA LEU A 13 -9.71 16.88 -1.78
C LEU A 13 -10.65 15.70 -2.09
N ASN A 14 -11.96 15.92 -2.23
CA ASN A 14 -12.93 14.85 -2.51
C ASN A 14 -12.67 14.12 -3.84
N SER A 15 -12.37 14.84 -4.90
CA SER A 15 -12.04 14.26 -6.22
C SER A 15 -10.72 13.50 -6.21
N SER A 16 -9.79 13.87 -5.34
CA SER A 16 -8.59 13.09 -5.06
C SER A 16 -8.96 11.82 -4.29
N PHE A 17 -9.67 11.91 -3.16
CA PHE A 17 -9.95 10.78 -2.25
C PHE A 17 -10.80 9.63 -2.82
N MET A 18 -11.84 9.91 -3.62
CA MET A 18 -12.76 8.86 -4.14
C MET A 18 -12.11 7.79 -5.05
N PRO A 19 -11.32 8.15 -6.10
CA PRO A 19 -10.65 7.15 -6.93
C PRO A 19 -9.60 6.35 -6.13
N PHE A 20 -9.01 6.93 -5.09
CA PHE A 20 -8.03 6.25 -4.24
C PHE A 20 -8.63 5.10 -3.43
N TRP A 21 -9.75 5.33 -2.75
CA TRP A 21 -10.44 4.28 -1.98
C TRP A 21 -10.93 3.13 -2.86
N ARG A 22 -11.35 3.43 -4.09
CA ARG A 22 -11.85 2.42 -5.03
C ARG A 22 -10.73 1.53 -5.56
N ARG A 23 -9.55 2.10 -5.86
CA ARG A 23 -8.38 1.36 -6.35
C ARG A 23 -7.77 0.48 -5.25
N THR A 24 -7.65 0.98 -4.02
CA THR A 24 -7.17 0.15 -2.90
C THR A 24 -8.14 -0.96 -2.52
N ALA A 25 -9.45 -0.70 -2.63
CA ALA A 25 -10.47 -1.72 -2.41
C ALA A 25 -10.40 -2.89 -3.39
N PHE A 26 -9.90 -2.66 -4.60
CA PHE A 26 -9.72 -3.71 -5.60
C PHE A 26 -8.51 -4.60 -5.27
N VAL A 27 -7.37 -4.00 -4.90
CA VAL A 27 -6.10 -4.73 -4.69
C VAL A 27 -6.21 -5.76 -3.56
N TYR A 28 -6.74 -5.39 -2.38
CA TYR A 28 -6.85 -6.38 -1.29
C TYR A 28 -7.89 -7.46 -1.60
N LYS A 29 -8.95 -7.16 -2.36
CA LYS A 29 -9.92 -8.17 -2.81
C LYS A 29 -9.27 -9.15 -3.78
N CYS A 30 -8.38 -8.68 -4.64
CA CYS A 30 -7.60 -9.54 -5.51
C CYS A 30 -6.66 -10.44 -4.71
N GLU A 31 -5.91 -9.93 -3.73
CA GLU A 31 -5.04 -10.76 -2.88
C GLU A 31 -5.81 -11.88 -2.17
N LEU A 32 -6.96 -11.56 -1.58
CA LEU A 32 -7.85 -12.55 -0.96
C LEU A 32 -8.39 -13.56 -1.99
N GLY A 33 -8.82 -13.07 -3.15
CA GLY A 33 -9.34 -13.93 -4.23
C GLY A 33 -8.29 -14.91 -4.75
N PHE A 34 -7.05 -14.46 -4.95
CA PHE A 34 -5.94 -15.32 -5.34
C PHE A 34 -5.57 -16.31 -4.22
N SER A 35 -5.58 -15.90 -2.96
CA SER A 35 -5.34 -16.81 -1.84
C SER A 35 -6.36 -17.97 -1.81
N LEU A 36 -7.64 -17.67 -2.00
CA LEU A 36 -8.72 -18.66 -2.09
C LEU A 36 -8.56 -19.55 -3.31
N LEU A 37 -8.22 -18.98 -4.47
CA LEU A 37 -7.97 -19.75 -5.70
C LEU A 37 -6.82 -20.75 -5.49
N ILE A 38 -5.71 -20.31 -4.88
CA ILE A 38 -4.55 -21.17 -4.58
C ILE A 38 -4.95 -22.29 -3.62
N LEU A 39 -5.79 -22.00 -2.62
CA LEU A 39 -6.29 -23.01 -1.68
C LEU A 39 -7.13 -24.07 -2.40
N ILE A 40 -8.03 -23.66 -3.30
CA ILE A 40 -8.83 -24.59 -4.12
C ILE A 40 -7.90 -25.45 -4.99
N CYS A 41 -6.90 -24.85 -5.63
CA CYS A 41 -5.90 -25.57 -6.41
C CYS A 41 -5.11 -26.58 -5.56
N ALA A 42 -4.79 -26.24 -4.30
CA ALA A 42 -4.14 -27.15 -3.37
C ALA A 42 -4.98 -28.42 -3.18
N PHE A 43 -6.26 -28.26 -2.83
CA PHE A 43 -7.16 -29.40 -2.63
C PHE A 43 -7.39 -30.20 -3.92
N ALA A 44 -7.42 -29.54 -5.09
CA ALA A 44 -7.49 -30.24 -6.37
C ALA A 44 -6.26 -31.12 -6.63
N GLU A 45 -5.05 -30.64 -6.32
CA GLU A 45 -3.81 -31.43 -6.43
C GLU A 45 -3.80 -32.64 -5.47
N LEU A 46 -4.40 -32.52 -4.29
CA LEU A 46 -4.54 -33.64 -3.36
C LEU A 46 -5.59 -34.67 -3.82
N ILE A 47 -6.79 -34.22 -4.16
CA ILE A 47 -7.94 -35.11 -4.43
C ILE A 47 -7.84 -35.75 -5.81
N VAL A 48 -7.41 -35.00 -6.83
CA VAL A 48 -7.43 -35.46 -8.23
C VAL A 48 -6.11 -36.09 -8.64
N TYR A 49 -4.99 -35.56 -8.16
CA TYR A 49 -3.65 -35.94 -8.61
C TYR A 49 -2.82 -36.67 -7.56
N ASP A 50 -3.37 -36.87 -6.35
CA ASP A 50 -2.71 -37.54 -5.20
C ASP A 50 -1.29 -37.01 -4.93
N CYS A 51 -1.06 -35.72 -5.18
CA CYS A 51 0.25 -35.11 -5.11
C CYS A 51 0.44 -34.34 -3.79
N TYR A 52 0.78 -35.07 -2.73
CA TYR A 52 0.93 -34.51 -1.38
C TYR A 52 1.95 -33.36 -1.29
N VAL A 53 3.07 -33.46 -2.02
CA VAL A 53 4.15 -32.45 -1.98
C VAL A 53 3.67 -31.10 -2.53
N ILE A 54 2.99 -31.10 -3.68
CA ILE A 54 2.47 -29.87 -4.31
C ILE A 54 1.31 -29.32 -3.50
N PHE A 55 0.43 -30.18 -2.97
CA PHE A 55 -0.62 -29.77 -2.05
C PHE A 55 -0.07 -28.97 -0.86
N LEU A 56 0.93 -29.51 -0.16
CA LEU A 56 1.49 -28.87 1.03
C LEU A 56 2.16 -27.53 0.68
N LEU A 57 2.79 -27.45 -0.49
CA LEU A 57 3.41 -26.21 -0.96
C LEU A 57 2.38 -25.13 -1.31
N LEU A 58 1.31 -25.49 -2.00
CA LEU A 58 0.19 -24.60 -2.34
C LEU A 58 -0.55 -24.14 -1.07
N LEU A 59 -0.68 -25.02 -0.07
CA LEU A 59 -1.27 -24.69 1.23
C LEU A 59 -0.45 -23.61 1.97
N ILE A 60 0.88 -23.80 2.05
CA ILE A 60 1.79 -22.81 2.65
C ILE A 60 1.73 -21.49 1.88
N ALA A 61 1.77 -21.55 0.54
CA ALA A 61 1.67 -20.36 -0.29
C ALA A 61 0.35 -19.60 -0.03
N SER A 62 -0.78 -20.32 -0.01
CA SER A 62 -2.09 -19.72 0.30
C SER A 62 -2.08 -19.01 1.65
N PHE A 63 -1.54 -19.64 2.69
CA PHE A 63 -1.42 -19.04 4.02
C PHE A 63 -0.56 -17.77 4.01
N VAL A 64 0.57 -17.78 3.31
CA VAL A 64 1.42 -16.58 3.14
C VAL A 64 0.65 -15.45 2.44
N PHE A 65 -0.12 -15.76 1.39
CA PHE A 65 -0.97 -14.76 0.73
C PHE A 65 -2.06 -14.19 1.66
N ILE A 66 -2.59 -14.97 2.60
CA ILE A 66 -3.52 -14.45 3.64
C ILE A 66 -2.82 -13.46 4.56
N LEU A 67 -1.59 -13.76 5.00
CA LEU A 67 -0.82 -12.85 5.86
C LEU A 67 -0.51 -11.54 5.13
N LEU A 68 -0.07 -11.63 3.86
CA LEU A 68 0.14 -10.46 2.99
C LEU A 68 -1.14 -9.64 2.83
N PHE A 69 -2.26 -10.31 2.56
CA PHE A 69 -3.58 -9.66 2.51
C PHE A 69 -3.90 -8.89 3.80
N LEU A 70 -3.65 -9.47 4.97
CA LEU A 70 -3.89 -8.79 6.25
C LEU A 70 -3.00 -7.56 6.41
N GLU A 71 -1.72 -7.66 6.09
CA GLU A 71 -0.77 -6.53 6.13
C GLU A 71 -1.25 -5.39 5.21
N PHE A 72 -1.62 -5.70 3.97
CA PHE A 72 -2.08 -4.71 3.00
C PHE A 72 -3.45 -4.15 3.38
N TYR A 73 -4.39 -4.98 3.84
CA TYR A 73 -5.72 -4.56 4.28
C TYR A 73 -5.62 -3.58 5.45
N PHE A 74 -4.92 -3.95 6.52
CA PHE A 74 -4.74 -3.06 7.67
C PHE A 74 -3.91 -1.82 7.30
N GLY A 75 -2.89 -1.97 6.46
CA GLY A 75 -2.07 -0.86 5.99
C GLY A 75 -2.87 0.16 5.18
N SER A 76 -3.83 -0.31 4.38
CA SER A 76 -4.71 0.53 3.57
C SER A 76 -5.84 1.15 4.39
N VAL A 77 -6.54 0.37 5.22
CA VAL A 77 -7.70 0.83 6.01
C VAL A 77 -7.27 1.87 7.06
N TYR A 78 -6.16 1.63 7.75
CA TYR A 78 -5.64 2.57 8.75
C TYR A 78 -4.66 3.59 8.18
N ASN A 79 -4.47 3.63 6.85
CA ASN A 79 -3.48 4.46 6.15
C ASN A 79 -2.06 4.40 6.78
N CYS A 80 -1.65 3.22 7.26
CA CYS A 80 -0.36 3.03 7.89
C CYS A 80 0.74 2.78 6.85
N ALA A 81 1.51 3.83 6.54
CA ALA A 81 2.60 3.76 5.55
C ALA A 81 3.75 2.81 5.94
N ALA A 82 3.95 2.54 7.24
CA ALA A 82 4.94 1.59 7.73
C ALA A 82 4.52 0.14 7.42
N LEU A 83 3.25 -0.19 7.65
CA LEU A 83 2.71 -1.54 7.40
C LEU A 83 2.69 -1.85 5.89
N LEU A 84 2.33 -0.87 5.05
CA LEU A 84 2.46 -0.99 3.59
C LEU A 84 3.91 -1.14 3.13
N HIS A 85 4.87 -0.55 3.85
CA HIS A 85 6.29 -0.76 3.54
C HIS A 85 6.74 -2.17 3.86
N LEU A 86 6.32 -2.70 5.01
CA LEU A 86 6.58 -4.08 5.41
C LEU A 86 6.01 -5.04 4.36
N HIS A 87 4.75 -4.83 3.95
CA HIS A 87 4.11 -5.61 2.90
C HIS A 87 4.87 -5.59 1.57
N THR A 88 5.33 -4.41 1.11
CA THR A 88 6.17 -4.32 -0.08
C THR A 88 7.46 -5.12 0.04
N LEU A 89 8.11 -5.08 1.21
CA LEU A 89 9.36 -5.80 1.45
C LEU A 89 9.13 -7.30 1.54
N SER A 90 8.09 -7.75 2.26
CA SER A 90 7.74 -9.17 2.40
C SER A 90 7.37 -9.77 1.05
N ALA A 91 6.45 -9.16 0.31
CA ALA A 91 6.06 -9.60 -1.03
C ALA A 91 7.24 -9.56 -2.02
N GLY A 92 8.05 -8.49 -1.98
CA GLY A 92 9.22 -8.34 -2.85
C GLY A 92 10.31 -9.38 -2.58
N PHE A 93 10.60 -9.65 -1.31
CA PHE A 93 11.58 -10.67 -0.91
C PHE A 93 11.11 -12.07 -1.29
N MET A 94 9.85 -12.41 -1.01
CA MET A 94 9.29 -13.72 -1.38
C MET A 94 9.29 -13.92 -2.89
N SER A 95 8.95 -12.89 -3.67
CA SER A 95 9.07 -12.91 -5.12
C SER A 95 10.50 -13.18 -5.57
N PHE A 96 11.48 -12.48 -5.00
CA PHE A 96 12.89 -12.67 -5.34
C PHE A 96 13.35 -14.11 -5.08
N VAL A 97 12.95 -14.71 -3.96
CA VAL A 97 13.23 -16.11 -3.64
C VAL A 97 12.56 -17.06 -4.65
N CYS A 98 11.31 -16.80 -5.04
CA CYS A 98 10.63 -17.59 -6.07
C CYS A 98 11.38 -17.55 -7.41
N TRP A 99 11.81 -16.36 -7.85
CA TRP A 99 12.57 -16.20 -9.09
C TRP A 99 13.96 -16.84 -9.05
N LEU A 100 14.68 -16.74 -7.91
CA LEU A 100 15.93 -17.47 -7.72
C LEU A 100 15.74 -18.98 -7.79
N SER A 101 14.63 -19.49 -7.23
CA SER A 101 14.32 -20.92 -7.25
C SER A 101 14.07 -21.46 -8.66
N VAL A 102 13.61 -20.61 -9.59
CA VAL A 102 13.44 -20.95 -11.02
C VAL A 102 14.78 -21.10 -11.74
N LEU A 103 15.87 -20.50 -11.23
CA LEU A 103 17.20 -20.65 -11.84
C LEU A 103 17.86 -21.99 -11.52
N VAL A 104 17.49 -22.65 -10.42
CA VAL A 104 18.03 -23.96 -10.00
C VAL A 104 18.01 -25.01 -11.12
N PRO A 105 16.90 -25.25 -11.85
CA PRO A 105 16.87 -26.21 -12.96
C PRO A 105 17.76 -25.83 -14.15
N ILE A 106 18.11 -24.55 -14.35
CA ILE A 106 19.05 -24.16 -15.42
C ILE A 106 20.43 -24.76 -15.14
N PHE A 107 20.81 -24.88 -13.86
CA PHE A 107 22.10 -25.42 -13.44
C PHE A 107 22.07 -26.94 -13.20
N PHE A 108 20.93 -27.52 -12.85
CA PHE A 108 20.81 -28.93 -12.45
C PHE A 108 19.84 -29.77 -13.30
N GLY A 109 19.40 -29.25 -14.45
CA GLY A 109 18.37 -29.88 -15.30
C GLY A 109 18.72 -31.29 -15.78
N GLU A 110 20.00 -31.57 -16.08
CA GLU A 110 20.43 -32.90 -16.49
C GLU A 110 20.29 -33.93 -15.37
N SER A 111 20.62 -33.56 -14.13
CA SER A 111 20.48 -34.44 -12.96
C SER A 111 19.00 -34.76 -12.67
N ILE A 112 18.11 -33.80 -12.92
CA ILE A 112 16.67 -33.94 -12.73
C ILE A 112 16.07 -34.90 -13.77
N TYR A 113 16.53 -34.81 -15.03
CA TYR A 113 16.04 -35.68 -16.11
C TYR A 113 16.38 -37.16 -15.87
N ILE A 114 17.51 -37.44 -15.21
CA ILE A 114 17.98 -38.79 -14.89
C ILE A 114 17.18 -39.42 -13.72
N ALA A 115 16.61 -38.62 -12.83
CA ALA A 115 15.97 -39.06 -11.58
C ALA A 115 14.55 -39.69 -11.71
N SER A 116 14.08 -39.95 -12.93
CA SER A 116 12.79 -40.55 -13.32
C SER A 116 11.65 -39.60 -13.74
N ARG A 117 10.79 -40.10 -14.62
CA ARG A 117 9.72 -39.36 -15.32
C ARG A 117 8.63 -38.81 -14.39
N SER A 118 8.37 -39.47 -13.26
CA SER A 118 7.38 -39.03 -12.25
C SER A 118 7.91 -37.83 -11.44
N VAL A 119 9.18 -37.86 -11.07
CA VAL A 119 9.86 -36.76 -10.35
C VAL A 119 9.93 -35.51 -11.22
N VAL A 120 10.25 -35.68 -12.50
CA VAL A 120 10.29 -34.59 -13.49
C VAL A 120 8.95 -33.86 -13.60
N HIS A 121 7.82 -34.56 -13.61
CA HIS A 121 6.49 -33.95 -13.71
C HIS A 121 6.13 -33.10 -12.48
N VAL A 122 6.46 -33.57 -11.27
CA VAL A 122 6.26 -32.82 -10.01
C VAL A 122 7.11 -31.55 -10.02
N ILE A 123 8.36 -31.66 -10.47
CA ILE A 123 9.29 -30.55 -10.55
C ILE A 123 8.81 -29.47 -11.54
N TYR A 124 8.30 -29.85 -12.72
CA TYR A 124 7.74 -28.88 -13.68
C TYR A 124 6.50 -28.17 -13.13
N LYS A 125 5.59 -28.90 -12.45
CA LYS A 125 4.43 -28.29 -11.77
C LYS A 125 4.89 -27.28 -10.72
N TYR A 126 5.90 -27.64 -9.93
CA TYR A 126 6.49 -26.76 -8.91
C TYR A 126 7.02 -25.46 -9.52
N TYR A 127 7.77 -25.52 -10.64
CA TYR A 127 8.26 -24.33 -11.32
C TYR A 127 7.14 -23.46 -11.90
N GLY A 128 6.12 -24.09 -12.49
CA GLY A 128 4.93 -23.36 -12.96
C GLY A 128 4.29 -22.55 -11.84
N CYS A 129 4.15 -23.16 -10.65
CA CYS A 129 3.63 -22.47 -9.47
C CYS A 129 4.55 -21.32 -9.03
N LEU A 130 5.87 -21.53 -8.99
CA LEU A 130 6.84 -20.50 -8.60
C LEU A 130 6.81 -19.27 -9.52
N VAL A 131 6.68 -19.47 -10.83
CA VAL A 131 6.58 -18.36 -11.79
C VAL A 131 5.29 -17.58 -11.56
N ILE A 132 4.16 -18.27 -11.43
CA ILE A 132 2.86 -17.63 -11.17
C ILE A 132 2.89 -16.84 -9.86
N PHE A 133 3.40 -17.45 -8.77
CA PHE A 133 3.50 -16.80 -7.47
C PHE A 133 4.47 -15.63 -7.48
N GLY A 134 5.65 -15.79 -8.09
CA GLY A 134 6.62 -14.70 -8.26
C GLY A 134 5.99 -13.51 -8.97
N SER A 135 5.32 -13.72 -10.10
CA SER A 135 4.65 -12.65 -10.85
C SER A 135 3.53 -11.95 -10.06
N LEU A 136 2.72 -12.71 -9.33
CA LEU A 136 1.67 -12.16 -8.46
C LEU A 136 2.27 -11.31 -7.33
N LEU A 137 3.30 -11.82 -6.65
CA LEU A 137 3.98 -11.15 -5.55
C LEU A 137 4.66 -9.84 -6.00
N VAL A 138 5.30 -9.79 -7.18
CA VAL A 138 5.82 -8.53 -7.75
C VAL A 138 4.69 -7.52 -7.93
N THR A 139 3.57 -7.95 -8.50
CA THR A 139 2.44 -7.08 -8.81
C THR A 139 1.86 -6.47 -7.52
N PHE A 140 1.70 -7.27 -6.47
CA PHE A 140 1.25 -6.80 -5.17
C PHE A 140 2.27 -5.92 -4.45
N ALA A 141 3.56 -6.23 -4.55
CA ALA A 141 4.64 -5.39 -4.01
C ALA A 141 4.62 -3.98 -4.65
N VAL A 142 4.48 -3.91 -5.97
CA VAL A 142 4.37 -2.66 -6.73
C VAL A 142 3.11 -1.87 -6.37
N ALA A 143 1.97 -2.55 -6.27
CA ALA A 143 0.71 -1.93 -5.87
C ALA A 143 0.82 -1.30 -4.46
N SER A 144 1.44 -2.02 -3.53
CA SER A 144 1.68 -1.58 -2.15
C SER A 144 2.65 -0.41 -2.05
N PHE A 145 3.71 -0.46 -2.84
CA PHE A 145 4.69 0.62 -2.90
C PHE A 145 4.07 1.91 -3.46
N THR A 146 3.24 1.77 -4.50
CA THR A 146 2.50 2.87 -5.09
C THR A 146 1.55 3.48 -4.05
N ARG A 147 0.79 2.64 -3.34
CA ARG A 147 -0.11 3.10 -2.29
C ARG A 147 0.62 3.83 -1.16
N ARG A 148 1.78 3.33 -0.74
CA ARG A 148 2.62 4.00 0.26
C ARG A 148 3.05 5.40 -0.19
N LYS A 149 3.47 5.55 -1.46
CA LYS A 149 3.86 6.85 -2.02
C LYS A 149 2.68 7.83 -2.02
N GLU A 150 1.49 7.35 -2.35
CA GLU A 150 0.27 8.15 -2.33
C GLU A 150 -0.04 8.67 -0.93
N ILE A 151 -0.03 7.81 0.10
CA ILE A 151 -0.30 8.21 1.49
C ILE A 151 0.69 9.30 1.94
N LYS A 152 1.99 9.10 1.68
CA LYS A 152 3.01 10.09 2.02
C LYS A 152 2.82 11.42 1.30
N ALA A 153 2.39 11.41 0.03
CA ALA A 153 2.13 12.63 -0.72
C ALA A 153 0.95 13.41 -0.15
N VAL A 154 -0.09 12.71 0.31
CA VAL A 154 -1.24 13.31 1.00
C VAL A 154 -0.82 13.87 2.36
N GLU A 155 -0.07 13.14 3.17
CA GLU A 155 0.46 13.64 4.45
C GLU A 155 1.28 14.92 4.26
N LEU A 156 2.13 14.97 3.23
CA LEU A 156 2.96 16.14 2.94
C LEU A 156 2.11 17.37 2.58
N SER A 157 1.04 17.19 1.78
CA SER A 157 0.16 18.29 1.39
C SER A 157 -0.64 18.84 2.57
N HIS A 158 -1.05 17.98 3.51
CA HIS A 158 -1.66 18.41 4.78
C HIS A 158 -0.69 19.21 5.65
N VAL A 159 0.57 18.79 5.76
CA VAL A 159 1.61 19.53 6.51
C VAL A 159 1.86 20.90 5.88
N ASP A 160 1.95 20.98 4.56
CA ASP A 160 2.15 22.24 3.85
C ASP A 160 0.94 23.17 3.99
N TYR A 161 -0.28 22.63 3.97
CA TYR A 161 -1.49 23.40 4.25
C TYR A 161 -1.48 23.96 5.67
N LEU A 162 -1.16 23.14 6.68
CA LEU A 162 -1.04 23.58 8.08
C LEU A 162 0.01 24.67 8.25
N LYS A 163 1.18 24.54 7.60
CA LYS A 163 2.21 25.59 7.62
C LYS A 163 1.72 26.89 7.01
N ARG A 164 0.99 26.84 5.89
CA ARG A 164 0.40 28.04 5.27
C ARG A 164 -0.62 28.69 6.19
N LEU A 165 -1.49 27.88 6.79
CA LEU A 165 -2.49 28.36 7.75
C LEU A 165 -1.82 29.05 8.95
N MET A 166 -0.80 28.42 9.55
CA MET A 166 -0.03 29.01 10.65
C MET A 166 0.59 30.35 10.26
N LYS A 167 1.15 30.45 9.04
CA LYS A 167 1.73 31.70 8.53
C LYS A 167 0.67 32.79 8.38
N THR A 168 -0.49 32.48 7.81
CA THR A 168 -1.61 33.42 7.69
C THR A 168 -2.13 33.87 9.06
N THR A 169 -2.32 32.95 10.02
CA THR A 169 -2.74 33.30 11.38
C THR A 169 -1.70 34.14 12.11
N SER A 170 -0.40 33.89 11.88
CA SER A 170 0.67 34.70 12.47
C SER A 170 0.71 36.12 11.89
N GLY A 171 0.44 36.27 10.58
CA GLY A 171 0.30 37.59 9.94
C GLY A 171 -0.89 38.35 10.49
N VAL A 172 -2.06 37.71 10.56
CA VAL A 172 -3.28 38.32 11.14
C VAL A 172 -3.07 38.70 12.60
N ALA A 173 -2.39 37.86 13.39
CA ALA A 173 -2.08 38.18 14.79
C ALA A 173 -1.13 39.39 14.91
N ALA A 174 -0.14 39.52 14.01
CA ALA A 174 0.76 40.67 13.97
C ALA A 174 0.04 41.95 13.53
N ASP A 175 -0.88 41.86 12.58
CA ASP A 175 -1.70 42.98 12.12
C ASP A 175 -2.66 43.45 13.22
N VAL A 176 -3.31 42.54 13.95
CA VAL A 176 -4.16 42.87 15.11
C VAL A 176 -3.35 43.49 16.24
N GLN A 177 -2.13 43.01 16.52
CA GLN A 177 -1.24 43.64 17.51
C GLN A 177 -0.80 45.04 17.08
N ARG A 178 -0.58 45.26 15.78
CA ARG A 178 -0.24 46.57 15.24
C ARG A 178 -1.42 47.54 15.33
N GLU A 179 -2.62 47.12 14.94
CA GLU A 179 -3.84 47.91 15.11
C GLU A 179 -4.12 48.22 16.58
N ALA A 180 -3.98 47.25 17.49
CA ALA A 180 -4.15 47.48 18.92
C ALA A 180 -3.12 48.51 19.46
N ARG A 181 -1.89 48.49 18.96
CA ARG A 181 -0.85 49.48 19.32
C ARG A 181 -1.18 50.87 18.75
N ASP A 182 -1.75 50.94 17.56
CA ASP A 182 -2.20 52.20 16.94
C ASP A 182 -3.45 52.77 17.64
N PHE A 183 -4.34 51.92 18.16
CA PHE A 183 -5.49 52.32 19.00
C PHE A 183 -5.08 52.86 20.38
N HIS A 184 -3.91 52.47 20.91
CA HIS A 184 -3.35 53.01 22.16
C HIS A 184 -2.73 54.42 22.02
N LEU A 185 -2.82 55.05 20.86
CA LEU A 185 -2.41 56.45 20.64
C LEU A 185 -3.60 57.34 20.29
N LYS A 186 -4.37 57.67 21.33
CA LYS A 186 -4.89 59.02 21.55
C LYS A 186 -5.31 59.18 23.02
N PRO A 187 -4.44 59.69 23.91
CA PRO A 187 -4.94 60.53 24.98
C PRO A 187 -5.49 61.77 24.27
N ARG A 188 -6.80 61.80 24.02
CA ARG A 188 -7.48 63.07 23.81
C ARG A 188 -7.36 63.80 25.14
N ASP A 189 -6.68 64.93 25.16
CA ASP A 189 -6.70 65.87 26.28
C ASP A 189 -8.16 66.18 26.61
N ILE A 190 -8.67 65.60 27.70
CA ILE A 190 -10.00 65.91 28.27
C ILE A 190 -9.89 67.11 29.23
N HIS A 191 -8.74 67.78 29.31
CA HIS A 191 -8.54 68.99 30.12
C HIS A 191 -8.34 70.24 29.26
N SER A 192 -9.39 70.66 28.55
CA SER A 192 -9.54 72.05 28.09
C SER A 192 -10.96 72.35 27.62
N PHE A 193 -11.92 72.26 28.54
CA PHE A 193 -13.12 73.10 28.49
C PHE A 193 -13.30 73.72 29.88
N SER A 194 -12.69 74.89 30.03
CA SER A 194 -13.01 75.90 31.04
C SER A 194 -14.15 76.77 30.54
#